data_AF-A0A6G3MLY6-F1
#
_entry.id   AF-A0A6G3MLY6-F1
#
_cell.length_a   1.000
_cell.length_b   1.000
_cell.length_c   1.000
_cell.angle_alpha   90.00
_cell.angle_beta   90.00
_cell.angle_gamma   90.00
#
_symmetry.space_group_name_H-M   'P 1'
#
loop_
_entity.id
_entity.type
_entity.pdbx_description
1 polymer ?
#
loop_
_entity_poly.entity_id
_entity_poly.type
_entity_poly.pdbx_seq_one_letter_code
_entity_poly.pdbx_strand_id
1 'polypeptide(L)'
;KIVENFGLEVWPGVSGSLVFYNNLPLYCVDVSHHVMRRESVYEFMTQAMSSGSRVTKEEIERQIVGQVVMTRYNNRTYRIDSINFNLTPSSEFTLKDGTKITFAEYYKKHYNLDIEDLKQPLLASIMKERRVKHETKQAAQQGEVRTPTENIVYLIPELSFLT
;
A
#
# COMPACT_ATOMS: atom_id res chain seq x y z
N LYS A 1 17.69 -10.47 7.07
CA LYS A 1 18.32 -11.73 6.61
C LYS A 1 17.58 -12.18 5.35
N ILE A 2 18.28 -12.41 4.25
CA ILE A 2 17.68 -12.93 3.02
C ILE A 2 17.59 -14.45 3.11
N VAL A 3 16.46 -15.02 2.69
CA VAL A 3 16.27 -16.46 2.54
C VAL A 3 16.36 -16.76 1.05
N GLU A 4 17.59 -16.98 0.58
CA GLU A 4 17.93 -16.98 -0.85
C GLU A 4 17.09 -17.96 -1.69
N ASN A 5 16.79 -19.14 -1.14
CA ASN A 5 16.06 -20.19 -1.87
C ASN A 5 14.54 -19.95 -2.00
N PHE A 6 13.99 -18.95 -1.32
CA PHE A 6 12.55 -18.70 -1.27
C PHE A 6 12.14 -17.30 -1.74
N GLY A 7 13.10 -16.45 -2.12
CA GLY A 7 12.80 -15.06 -2.51
C GLY A 7 12.21 -14.23 -1.36
N LEU A 8 12.47 -14.63 -0.11
CA LEU A 8 11.97 -13.96 1.09
C LEU A 8 13.06 -13.17 1.79
N GLU A 9 12.64 -12.13 2.49
CA GLU A 9 13.47 -11.32 3.36
C GLU A 9 12.85 -11.24 4.75
N VAL A 10 13.66 -11.46 5.78
CA VAL A 10 13.24 -11.41 7.18
C VAL A 10 13.86 -10.19 7.84
N TRP A 11 13.01 -9.30 8.33
CA TRP A 11 13.39 -8.12 9.07
C TRP A 11 13.25 -8.39 10.57
N PRO A 12 14.35 -8.29 11.35
CA PRO A 12 14.29 -8.45 12.79
C PRO A 12 13.57 -7.27 13.44
N GLY A 13 12.76 -7.53 14.45
CA GLY A 13 12.02 -6.52 15.19
C GLY A 13 11.70 -6.94 16.61
N VAL A 14 11.08 -6.02 17.33
CA VAL A 14 10.51 -6.28 18.65
C VAL A 14 9.08 -5.75 18.67
N SER A 15 8.18 -6.50 19.28
CA SER A 15 6.81 -6.06 19.55
C SER A 15 6.72 -5.66 21.02
N GLY A 16 6.35 -4.41 21.27
CA GLY A 16 6.20 -3.86 22.62
C GLY A 16 4.74 -3.55 22.91
N SER A 17 4.27 -3.89 24.11
CA SER A 17 2.94 -3.50 24.60
C SER A 17 3.01 -3.03 26.04
N LEU A 18 2.33 -1.93 26.34
CA LEU A 18 2.18 -1.41 27.70
C LEU A 18 0.82 -1.85 28.24
N VAL A 19 0.82 -2.57 29.35
CA VAL A 19 -0.39 -3.11 30.00
C VAL A 19 -0.35 -2.77 31.47
N PHE A 20 -1.50 -2.43 32.07
CA PHE A 20 -1.60 -2.24 33.51
C PHE A 20 -2.10 -3.52 34.17
N TYR A 21 -1.39 -4.00 35.18
CA TYR A 21 -1.79 -5.14 36.01
C TYR A 21 -1.66 -4.75 37.47
N ASN A 22 -2.76 -4.85 38.24
CA ASN A 22 -2.82 -4.43 39.65
C ASN A 22 -2.30 -3.00 39.90
N ASN A 23 -2.74 -2.03 39.08
CA ASN A 23 -2.30 -0.63 39.12
C ASN A 23 -0.79 -0.41 38.86
N LEU A 24 -0.05 -1.43 38.41
CA LEU A 24 1.33 -1.30 38.00
C LEU A 24 1.44 -1.35 36.47
N PRO A 25 2.19 -0.43 35.84
CA PRO A 25 2.49 -0.52 34.42
C PRO A 25 3.52 -1.63 34.18
N LEU A 26 3.17 -2.58 33.31
CA LEU A 26 4.05 -3.62 32.80
C LEU A 26 4.31 -3.34 31.32
N TYR A 27 5.59 -3.41 30.92
CA TYR A 27 5.98 -3.34 29.52
C TYR A 27 6.39 -4.73 29.04
N CYS A 28 5.55 -5.32 28.19
CA CYS A 28 5.79 -6.63 27.60
C CYS A 28 6.54 -6.43 26.28
N VAL A 29 7.72 -7.02 26.17
CA VAL A 29 8.54 -7.01 24.96
C VAL A 29 8.68 -8.43 24.45
N ASP A 30 8.38 -8.63 23.18
CA ASP A 30 8.54 -9.90 22.51
C ASP A 30 9.39 -9.74 21.23
N VAL A 31 10.14 -10.77 20.88
CA VAL A 31 10.95 -10.77 19.65
C VAL A 31 10.03 -11.07 18.47
N SER A 32 10.02 -10.18 17.48
CA SER A 32 9.17 -10.31 16.31
C SER A 32 9.98 -10.25 15.01
N HIS A 33 9.40 -10.79 13.94
CA HIS A 33 10.04 -10.81 12.63
C HIS A 33 9.00 -10.42 11.58
N HIS A 34 9.35 -9.46 10.72
CA HIS A 34 8.52 -9.11 9.57
C HIS A 34 9.08 -9.82 8.33
N VAL A 35 8.29 -10.74 7.78
CA VAL A 35 8.67 -11.52 6.59
C VAL A 35 8.06 -10.85 5.37
N MET A 36 8.83 -10.66 4.32
CA MET A 36 8.38 -10.03 3.09
C MET A 36 8.92 -10.74 1.87
N ARG A 37 8.20 -10.66 0.76
CA ARG A 37 8.70 -11.07 -0.54
C ARG A 37 9.70 -10.02 -1.05
N ARG A 38 10.78 -10.51 -1.68
CA ARG A 38 11.75 -9.65 -2.38
C ARG A 38 11.23 -9.18 -3.72
N GLU A 39 10.27 -9.91 -4.27
CA GLU A 39 9.63 -9.61 -5.53
C GLU A 39 8.67 -8.42 -5.39
N SER A 40 8.74 -7.48 -6.33
CA SER A 40 7.78 -6.37 -6.42
C SER A 40 6.43 -6.86 -6.96
N VAL A 41 5.37 -6.08 -6.73
CA VAL A 41 4.06 -6.39 -7.34
C VAL A 41 4.16 -6.35 -8.86
N TYR A 42 5.00 -5.49 -9.43
CA TYR A 42 5.24 -5.43 -10.87
C TYR A 42 5.84 -6.72 -11.44
N GLU A 43 6.89 -7.25 -10.79
CA GLU A 43 7.52 -8.51 -11.18
C GLU A 43 6.53 -9.66 -11.10
N PHE A 44 5.73 -9.70 -10.03
CA PHE A 44 4.68 -10.71 -9.83
C PHE A 44 3.62 -10.67 -10.95
N MET A 45 3.16 -9.48 -11.32
CA MET A 45 2.22 -9.31 -12.44
C MET A 45 2.82 -9.77 -13.75
N THR A 46 4.08 -9.42 -14.00
CA THR A 46 4.80 -9.77 -15.24
C THR A 46 5.03 -11.28 -15.34
N GLN A 47 5.42 -11.92 -14.24
CA GLN A 47 5.59 -13.36 -14.15
C GLN A 47 4.26 -14.08 -14.41
N ALA A 48 3.17 -13.62 -13.78
CA ALA A 48 1.84 -14.17 -14.00
C ALA A 48 1.44 -14.09 -15.48
N MET A 49 1.66 -12.94 -16.14
CA MET A 49 1.36 -12.77 -17.58
C MET A 49 2.24 -13.64 -18.49
N SER A 50 3.49 -13.90 -18.11
CA SER A 50 4.45 -14.68 -18.91
C SER A 50 4.20 -16.20 -18.88
N SER A 51 3.43 -16.70 -17.91
CA SER A 51 3.27 -18.14 -17.61
C SER A 51 2.43 -18.96 -18.62
N GLY A 52 2.19 -18.44 -19.83
CA GLY A 52 1.74 -19.21 -21.00
C GLY A 52 0.26 -19.59 -21.06
N SER A 53 -0.48 -19.52 -19.95
CA SER A 53 -1.94 -19.50 -20.00
C SER A 53 -2.41 -18.08 -20.32
N ARG A 54 -3.58 -17.93 -20.94
CA ARG A 54 -4.26 -16.63 -21.05
C ARG A 54 -4.64 -16.15 -19.65
N VAL A 55 -3.66 -15.70 -18.87
CA VAL A 55 -3.88 -15.09 -17.57
C VAL A 55 -4.54 -13.76 -17.86
N THR A 56 -5.84 -13.71 -17.69
CA THR A 56 -6.62 -12.48 -17.88
C THR A 56 -6.29 -11.50 -16.76
N LYS A 57 -6.49 -10.21 -17.02
CA LYS A 57 -6.33 -9.15 -16.01
C LYS A 57 -7.11 -9.46 -14.73
N GLU A 58 -8.26 -10.13 -14.84
CA GLU A 58 -9.08 -10.52 -13.69
C GLU A 58 -8.36 -11.51 -12.76
N GLU A 59 -7.54 -12.43 -13.27
CA GLU A 59 -6.84 -13.41 -12.44
C GLU A 59 -5.72 -12.74 -11.63
N ILE A 60 -5.01 -11.79 -12.25
CA ILE A 60 -4.00 -10.97 -11.57
C ILE A 60 -4.66 -10.12 -10.48
N GLU A 61 -5.79 -9.48 -10.82
CA GLU A 61 -6.55 -8.68 -9.87
C GLU A 61 -7.03 -9.54 -8.69
N ARG A 62 -7.53 -10.76 -8.94
CA ARG A 62 -7.95 -11.71 -7.89
C ARG A 62 -6.82 -12.08 -6.93
N GLN A 63 -5.58 -12.19 -7.41
CA GLN A 63 -4.43 -12.56 -6.57
C GLN A 63 -3.85 -11.38 -5.78
N ILE A 64 -3.98 -10.15 -6.28
CA ILE A 64 -3.39 -8.95 -5.66
C ILE A 64 -4.40 -8.22 -4.77
N VAL A 65 -5.67 -8.16 -5.15
CA VAL A 65 -6.70 -7.45 -4.38
C VAL A 65 -6.90 -8.13 -3.03
N GLY A 66 -6.90 -7.32 -1.97
CA GLY A 66 -6.97 -7.76 -0.58
C GLY A 66 -5.62 -8.03 0.07
N GLN A 67 -4.55 -8.17 -0.73
CA GLN A 67 -3.19 -8.33 -0.21
C GLN A 67 -2.68 -7.03 0.41
N VAL A 68 -1.74 -7.18 1.35
CA VAL A 68 -1.00 -6.07 1.93
C VAL A 68 0.34 -5.95 1.20
N VAL A 69 0.66 -4.74 0.79
CA VAL A 69 1.95 -4.40 0.18
C VAL A 69 2.65 -3.38 1.07
N MET A 70 3.97 -3.44 1.10
CA MET A 70 4.81 -2.44 1.75
C MET A 70 5.60 -1.66 0.71
N THR A 71 5.61 -0.35 0.86
CA THR A 71 6.45 0.55 0.08
C THR A 71 7.75 0.80 0.82
N ARG A 72 8.88 0.33 0.26
CA ARG A 72 10.20 0.36 0.95
C ARG A 72 10.74 1.76 1.19
N TYR A 73 10.37 2.73 0.36
CA TYR A 73 10.88 4.10 0.45
C TYR A 73 10.37 4.88 1.66
N ASN A 74 9.28 4.44 2.29
CA ASN A 74 8.73 5.06 3.49
C ASN A 74 8.28 4.03 4.56
N ASN A 75 8.52 2.74 4.33
CA ASN A 75 8.11 1.62 5.17
C ASN A 75 6.62 1.64 5.57
N ARG A 76 5.75 2.12 4.67
CA ARG A 76 4.30 2.11 4.88
C ARG A 76 3.67 0.90 4.21
N THR A 77 2.69 0.32 4.90
CA THR A 77 1.90 -0.80 4.39
C THR A 77 0.53 -0.32 3.92
N TYR A 78 0.09 -0.81 2.78
CA TYR A 78 -1.18 -0.50 2.16
C TYR A 78 -1.91 -1.79 1.83
N ARG A 79 -3.23 -1.83 2.07
CA ARG A 79 -4.08 -2.91 1.54
C ARG A 79 -4.50 -2.52 0.13
N ILE A 80 -4.32 -3.40 -0.83
CA ILE A 80 -4.76 -3.16 -2.19
C ILE A 80 -6.26 -3.46 -2.29
N ASP A 81 -7.04 -2.50 -2.79
CA ASP A 81 -8.48 -2.65 -2.97
C ASP A 81 -8.84 -2.88 -4.45
N SER A 82 -8.07 -2.32 -5.39
CA SER A 82 -8.23 -2.55 -6.83
C SER A 82 -6.97 -2.20 -7.61
N ILE A 83 -6.91 -2.59 -8.88
CA ILE A 83 -5.86 -2.19 -9.82
C ILE A 83 -6.46 -1.24 -10.85
N ASN A 84 -5.88 -0.06 -11.01
CA ASN A 84 -6.30 0.91 -12.02
C ASN A 84 -5.44 0.78 -13.27
N PHE A 85 -6.01 0.14 -14.30
CA PHE A 85 -5.37 -0.06 -15.60
C PHE A 85 -5.43 1.16 -16.54
N ASN A 86 -6.18 2.20 -16.17
CA ASN A 86 -6.32 3.41 -16.97
C ASN A 86 -5.30 4.49 -16.60
N LEU A 87 -4.71 4.38 -15.40
CA LEU A 87 -3.66 5.26 -14.93
C LEU A 87 -2.31 4.58 -15.04
N THR A 88 -1.29 5.38 -15.29
CA THR A 88 0.11 4.94 -15.43
C THR A 88 1.02 5.90 -14.67
N PRO A 89 2.31 5.56 -14.44
CA PRO A 89 3.28 6.50 -13.88
C PRO A 89 3.38 7.84 -14.61
N SER A 90 3.05 7.88 -15.91
CA SER A 90 3.00 9.11 -16.73
C SER A 90 1.74 9.96 -16.51
N SER A 91 0.72 9.43 -15.83
CA SER A 91 -0.52 10.17 -15.54
C SER A 91 -0.28 11.26 -14.50
N GLU A 92 -0.98 12.39 -14.64
CA GLU A 92 -0.89 13.53 -13.73
C GLU A 92 -1.88 13.42 -12.56
N PHE A 93 -1.48 13.96 -11.41
CA PHE A 93 -2.37 14.22 -10.29
C PHE A 93 -2.07 15.60 -9.68
N THR A 94 -3.05 16.14 -8.97
CA THR A 94 -2.93 17.43 -8.30
C THR A 94 -2.41 17.24 -6.89
N LEU A 95 -1.29 17.88 -6.58
CA LEU A 95 -0.74 17.98 -5.24
C LEU A 95 -1.62 18.87 -4.35
N LYS A 96 -1.39 18.82 -3.03
CA LYS A 96 -2.14 19.63 -2.06
C LYS A 96 -1.95 21.14 -2.25
N ASP A 97 -0.84 21.54 -2.84
CA ASP A 97 -0.52 22.93 -3.18
C ASP A 97 -1.18 23.42 -4.48
N GLY A 98 -1.92 22.55 -5.17
CA GLY A 98 -2.55 22.83 -6.46
C GLY A 98 -1.67 22.57 -7.68
N THR A 99 -0.40 22.21 -7.49
CA THR A 99 0.51 21.89 -8.59
C THR A 99 0.13 20.56 -9.24
N LYS A 100 0.10 20.51 -10.57
CA LYS A 100 -0.04 19.25 -11.31
C LYS A 100 1.35 18.63 -11.52
N ILE A 101 1.48 17.35 -11.23
CA ILE A 101 2.71 16.59 -11.39
C ILE A 101 2.37 15.17 -11.82
N THR A 102 3.26 14.52 -12.58
CA THR A 102 3.10 13.09 -12.86
C THR A 102 3.49 12.24 -11.64
N PHE A 103 3.00 11.00 -11.59
CA PHE A 103 3.45 10.06 -10.55
C PHE A 103 4.97 9.84 -10.61
N ALA A 104 5.53 9.65 -11.81
CA ALA A 104 6.96 9.45 -11.99
C ALA A 104 7.79 10.64 -11.46
N GLU A 105 7.44 11.87 -11.82
CA GLU A 105 8.12 13.06 -11.32
C GLU A 105 7.98 13.23 -9.81
N TYR A 106 6.81 12.91 -9.26
CA TYR A 106 6.59 12.93 -7.81
C TYR A 106 7.54 11.98 -7.09
N TYR A 107 7.63 10.72 -7.51
CA TYR A 107 8.52 9.74 -6.89
C TYR A 107 9.99 10.12 -7.06
N LYS A 108 10.36 10.65 -8.22
CA LYS A 108 11.72 11.16 -8.46
C LYS A 108 12.07 12.33 -7.55
N LYS A 109 11.19 13.32 -7.43
CA LYS A 109 11.45 14.53 -6.64
C LYS A 109 11.42 14.28 -5.13
N HIS A 110 10.50 13.45 -4.64
CA HIS A 110 10.31 13.25 -3.20
C HIS A 110 11.15 12.12 -2.61
N TYR A 111 11.47 11.09 -3.39
CA TYR A 111 12.17 9.89 -2.90
C TYR A 111 13.44 9.57 -3.71
N ASN A 112 13.76 10.35 -4.75
CA ASN A 112 14.88 10.08 -5.68
C ASN A 112 14.82 8.68 -6.30
N LEU A 113 13.60 8.25 -6.66
CA LEU A 113 13.36 6.95 -7.31
C LEU A 113 13.03 7.17 -8.78
N ASP A 114 13.73 6.46 -9.65
CA ASP A 114 13.38 6.34 -11.06
C ASP A 114 12.44 5.15 -11.23
N ILE A 115 11.41 5.33 -12.06
CA ILE A 115 10.47 4.27 -12.42
C ILE A 115 10.86 3.78 -13.80
N GLU A 116 11.15 2.48 -13.94
CA GLU A 116 11.62 1.90 -15.20
C GLU A 116 10.48 1.75 -16.22
N ASP A 117 9.35 1.18 -15.81
CA ASP A 117 8.19 1.00 -16.71
C ASP A 117 7.12 2.07 -16.50
N LEU A 118 7.09 3.06 -17.39
CA LEU A 118 6.08 4.13 -17.35
C LEU A 118 4.70 3.74 -17.86
N LYS A 119 4.51 2.50 -18.35
CA LYS A 119 3.23 1.97 -18.84
C LYS A 119 2.56 1.01 -17.86
N GLN A 120 3.20 0.71 -16.74
CA GLN A 120 2.62 -0.16 -15.73
C GLN A 120 1.32 0.45 -15.16
N PRO A 121 0.34 -0.38 -14.78
CA PRO A 121 -0.88 0.10 -14.12
C PRO A 121 -0.57 0.59 -12.70
N LEU A 122 -1.52 1.26 -12.05
CA LEU A 122 -1.37 1.69 -10.66
C LEU A 122 -2.21 0.83 -9.70
N LEU A 123 -1.69 0.58 -8.50
CA LEU A 123 -2.46 -0.05 -7.43
C LEU A 123 -3.28 1.01 -6.70
N ALA A 124 -4.53 0.73 -6.37
CA ALA A 124 -5.38 1.61 -5.59
C ALA A 124 -5.59 1.04 -4.18
N SER A 125 -5.35 1.88 -3.18
CA SER A 125 -5.62 1.59 -1.78
C SER A 125 -6.60 2.62 -1.24
N ILE A 126 -7.75 2.16 -0.75
CA ILE A 126 -8.80 2.99 -0.17
C ILE A 126 -8.51 3.12 1.32
N MET A 127 -8.03 4.29 1.73
CA MET A 127 -7.92 4.62 3.14
C MET A 127 -9.31 4.93 3.68
N LYS A 128 -9.95 3.92 4.26
CA LYS A 128 -11.11 4.15 5.12
C LYS A 128 -10.64 4.99 6.28
N GLU A 129 -11.07 6.25 6.32
CA GLU A 129 -10.84 7.10 7.49
C GLU A 129 -11.30 6.31 8.72
N ARG A 130 -10.36 6.01 9.62
CA ARG A 130 -10.64 5.39 10.91
C ARG A 130 -11.37 6.43 11.77
N ARG A 131 -12.62 6.68 11.44
CA ARG A 131 -13.67 7.39 12.18
C ARG A 131 -13.15 8.40 13.22
N VAL A 132 -13.37 9.69 12.93
CA VAL A 132 -13.79 10.62 13.97
C VAL A 132 -15.19 10.18 14.44
N LYS A 133 -15.28 9.17 15.32
CA LYS A 133 -16.55 8.69 15.90
C LYS A 133 -17.31 9.79 16.66
N HIS A 134 -16.66 10.92 16.95
CA HIS A 134 -17.25 12.06 17.65
C HIS A 134 -18.05 13.01 16.74
N GLU A 135 -17.73 13.13 15.44
CA GLU A 135 -18.37 14.12 14.56
C GLU A 135 -19.62 13.57 13.85
N THR A 136 -19.67 12.26 13.55
CA THR A 136 -20.80 11.66 12.84
C THR A 136 -22.11 11.69 13.64
N LYS A 137 -22.04 11.80 14.98
CA LYS A 137 -23.24 11.95 15.83
C LYS A 137 -23.86 13.35 15.76
N GLN A 138 -23.10 14.39 15.43
CA GLN A 138 -23.61 15.76 15.33
C GLN A 138 -24.21 16.05 13.94
N ALA A 139 -23.61 15.50 12.87
CA ALA A 139 -24.13 15.67 11.50
C ALA A 139 -25.45 14.93 11.24
N ALA A 140 -25.73 13.81 11.94
CA ALA A 140 -27.00 13.10 11.85
C ALA A 140 -28.20 13.90 12.40
N GLN A 141 -27.97 14.95 13.21
CA GLN A 141 -29.01 15.85 13.69
C GLN A 141 -29.31 17.01 12.71
N GLN A 142 -28.50 17.20 11.66
CA GLN A 142 -28.66 18.31 10.71
C GLN A 142 -29.00 17.88 9.27
N GLY A 143 -29.23 16.58 9.02
CA GLY A 143 -29.76 16.11 7.73
C GLY A 143 -28.81 16.22 6.52
N GLU A 144 -27.52 16.52 6.72
CA GLU A 144 -26.52 16.51 5.65
C GLU A 144 -25.97 15.10 5.43
N VAL A 145 -26.26 14.52 4.26
CA VAL A 145 -25.58 13.32 3.77
C VAL A 145 -24.19 13.73 3.28
N ARG A 146 -23.20 13.75 4.19
CA ARG A 146 -21.79 13.79 3.79
C ARG A 146 -21.42 12.42 3.23
N THR A 147 -21.22 12.32 1.92
CA THR A 147 -20.58 11.14 1.34
C THR A 147 -19.18 11.02 1.95
N PRO A 148 -18.75 9.83 2.44
CA PRO A 148 -17.38 9.65 2.86
C PRO A 148 -16.48 10.00 1.69
N THR A 149 -15.60 10.99 1.85
CA THR A 149 -14.56 11.23 0.84
C THR A 149 -13.59 10.06 0.96
N GLU A 150 -13.73 9.07 0.09
CA GLU A 150 -12.82 7.94 0.05
C GLU A 150 -11.44 8.45 -0.39
N ASN A 151 -10.50 8.51 0.54
CA ASN A 151 -9.13 8.90 0.25
C ASN A 151 -8.45 7.72 -0.46
N ILE A 152 -8.46 7.74 -1.79
CA ILE A 152 -7.77 6.76 -2.63
C ILE A 152 -6.30 7.15 -2.75
N VAL A 153 -5.41 6.22 -2.44
CA VAL A 153 -3.97 6.35 -2.65
C VAL A 153 -3.58 5.44 -3.81
N TYR A 154 -2.92 6.03 -4.82
CA TYR A 154 -2.34 5.27 -5.93
C TYR A 154 -0.88 4.96 -5.66
N LEU A 155 -0.48 3.70 -5.87
CA LEU A 155 0.86 3.19 -5.64
C LEU A 155 1.42 2.60 -6.95
N ILE A 156 2.73 2.72 -7.11
CA ILE A 156 3.47 2.14 -8.24
C ILE A 156 3.76 0.66 -7.91
N PRO A 157 3.33 -0.32 -8.73
CA PRO A 157 3.60 -1.73 -8.51
C PRO A 157 5.10 -2.05 -8.35
N GLU A 158 5.97 -1.40 -9.12
CA GLU A 158 7.44 -1.57 -9.06
C GLU A 158 8.03 -1.18 -7.70
N LEU A 159 7.42 -0.22 -7.01
CA LEU A 159 7.88 0.27 -5.70
C LEU A 159 7.16 -0.38 -4.51
N SER A 160 6.26 -1.33 -4.80
CA SER A 160 5.40 -1.99 -3.82
C SER A 160 5.78 -3.46 -3.71
N PHE A 161 6.00 -3.96 -2.48
CA PHE A 161 6.45 -5.33 -2.22
C PHE A 161 5.40 -6.09 -1.43
N LEU A 162 5.14 -7.33 -1.79
CA LEU A 162 4.17 -8.16 -1.08
C LEU A 162 4.71 -8.56 0.30
N THR A 163 3.89 -8.40 1.33
CA THR A 163 4.17 -8.85 2.71
C THR A 163 3.38 -10.10 3.06
#